data_AF-A0A9D8QT74-F1
#
_entry.id   AF-A0A9D8QT74-F1
#
_cell.length_a   1.000
_cell.length_b   1.000
_cell.length_c   1.000
_cell.angle_alpha   90.00
_cell.angle_beta   90.00
_cell.angle_gamma   90.00
#
_symmetry.space_group_name_H-M   'P 1'
#
loop_
_entity.id
_entity.type
_entity.pdbx_description
1 polymer ?
#
loop_
_entity_poly.entity_id
_entity_poly.type
_entity_poly.pdbx_seq_one_letter_code
_entity_poly.pdbx_strand_id
1 'polypeptide(L)' 'MRIQIINGPNLNLLGVREPEIYGKRAWEDYLKELRARFPKV' A
#
# COMPACT_ATOMS: atom_id res chain seq x y z
N MET A 1 -7.38 -14.86 10.77
CA MET A 1 -8.51 -14.60 9.85
C MET A 1 -7.96 -14.74 8.43
N ARG A 2 -8.74 -14.71 7.34
CA ARG A 2 -8.16 -14.66 5.99
C ARG A 2 -8.68 -13.43 5.27
N ILE A 3 -7.79 -12.48 4.98
CA ILE A 3 -8.09 -11.25 4.25
C ILE A 3 -7.29 -11.25 2.96
N GLN A 4 -7.97 -10.98 1.85
CA GLN A 4 -7.32 -10.76 0.56
C GLN A 4 -7.43 -9.28 0.20
N ILE A 5 -6.30 -8.68 -0.16
CA ILE A 5 -6.24 -7.31 -0.67
C ILE A 5 -6.05 -7.41 -2.19
N ILE A 6 -6.98 -6.84 -2.95
CA ILE A 6 -6.90 -6.77 -4.40
C ILE A 6 -6.75 -5.30 -4.79
N ASN A 7 -5.67 -4.98 -5.47
CA ASN A 7 -5.41 -3.65 -5.99
C ASN A 7 -5.83 -3.56 -7.45
N GLY A 8 -6.46 -2.44 -7.82
CA GLY A 8 -6.70 -2.10 -9.21
C GLY A 8 -5.42 -1.81 -10.00
N PRO A 9 -5.51 -1.66 -11.32
CA PRO A 9 -4.37 -1.32 -12.16
C PRO A 9 -3.72 -0.01 -11.72
N ASN A 10 -2.41 0.12 -11.93
CA ASN A 10 -1.59 1.31 -11.67
C ASN A 10 -1.38 1.72 -10.20
N LEU A 11 -1.93 0.98 -9.22
CA LEU A 11 -1.61 1.20 -7.79
C LEU A 11 -0.13 0.90 -7.45
N ASN A 12 0.57 0.15 -8.30
CA ASN A 12 2.01 -0.03 -8.25
C ASN A 12 2.80 1.26 -8.55
N LEU A 13 2.14 2.35 -9.00
CA LEU A 13 2.76 3.63 -9.27
C LEU A 13 2.69 4.61 -8.09
N LEU A 14 2.09 4.22 -6.96
CA LEU A 14 2.09 5.05 -5.75
C LEU A 14 3.53 5.41 -5.33
N GLY A 15 3.75 6.65 -4.92
CA GLY A 15 5.08 7.18 -4.62
C GLY A 15 5.90 7.61 -5.84
N VAL A 16 5.47 7.27 -7.06
CA VAL A 16 6.15 7.65 -8.31
C VAL A 16 5.30 8.60 -9.14
N ARG A 17 4.04 8.23 -9.41
CA ARG A 17 3.11 9.05 -10.19
C ARG A 17 2.60 10.20 -9.33
N GLU A 18 2.68 11.41 -9.88
CA GLU A 18 2.12 12.66 -9.31
C GLU A 18 2.20 12.71 -7.76
N PRO A 19 3.40 12.69 -7.15
CA PRO A 19 3.55 12.50 -5.71
C PRO A 19 2.92 13.60 -4.84
N GLU A 20 2.71 14.78 -5.42
CA GLU A 20 2.01 15.89 -4.77
C GLU A 20 0.48 15.65 -4.68
N ILE A 21 -0.05 14.72 -5.48
CA ILE A 21 -1.46 14.30 -5.48
C ILE A 21 -1.64 12.99 -4.72
N TYR A 22 -0.82 11.98 -5.00
CA TYR A 22 -0.97 10.62 -4.45
C TYR A 22 -0.08 10.32 -3.25
N GLY A 23 0.74 11.28 -2.84
CA GLY A 23 1.73 11.11 -1.80
C GLY A 23 3.01 10.44 -2.29
N LYS A 24 4.06 10.58 -1.49
CA LYS A 24 5.41 10.06 -1.77
C LYS A 24 5.61 8.62 -1.28
N ARG A 25 4.58 8.02 -0.69
CA ARG A 25 4.67 6.69 -0.08
C ARG A 25 4.41 5.61 -1.13
N ALA A 26 5.34 4.66 -1.26
CA ALA A 26 5.16 3.48 -2.08
C ALA A 26 4.14 2.51 -1.45
N TRP A 27 3.47 1.72 -2.28
CA TRP A 27 2.52 0.70 -1.82
C TRP A 27 3.19 -0.32 -0.89
N GLU A 28 4.40 -0.74 -1.23
CA GLU A 28 5.18 -1.75 -0.50
C GLU A 28 5.49 -1.31 0.93
N ASP A 29 5.78 -0.02 1.12
CA ASP A 29 6.06 0.54 2.44
C ASP A 29 4.80 0.58 3.30
N TYR A 30 3.66 0.96 2.70
CA TYR A 30 2.38 0.92 3.39
C TYR A 30 1.98 -0.52 3.77
N LEU A 31 2.19 -1.49 2.88
CA LEU A 31 1.86 -2.89 3.15
C LEU A 31 2.68 -3.44 4.34
N LYS A 32 3.97 -3.08 4.44
CA LYS A 32 4.80 -3.43 5.60
C LYS A 32 4.25 -2.84 6.90
N GLU A 33 3.90 -1.55 6.90
CA GLU A 33 3.33 -0.87 8.07
C GLU A 33 1.97 -1.47 8.47
N LEU A 34 1.14 -1.84 7.49
CA LEU A 34 -0.16 -2.47 7.73
C LEU A 34 0.00 -3.83 8.42
N ARG A 35 0.91 -4.68 7.94
CA ARG A 35 1.21 -5.98 8.57
C ARG A 35 1.77 -5.82 9.98
N ALA A 36 2.64 -4.82 10.19
CA ALA A 36 3.19 -4.53 11.51
C ALA A 36 2.12 -4.07 12.51
N ARG A 37 1.12 -3.31 12.05
CA ARG A 37 0.00 -2.84 12.88
C ARG A 37 -0.98 -3.95 13.25
N PHE A 38 -1.14 -4.97 12.40
CA PHE A 38 -2.08 -6.07 12.61
C PHE A 38 -1.38 -7.44 12.59
N PRO A 39 -0.46 -7.73 13.52
CA PRO A 39 0.38 -8.93 13.47
C PRO A 39 -0.38 -10.24 13.73
N LYS A 40 -1.63 -10.16 14.18
CA LYS A 40 -2.48 -11.31 14.56
C LYS A 40 -3.61 -11.61 13.56
N VAL A 41 -3.66 -10.89 12.44
CA VAL A 41 -4.71 -11.04 11.42
C VAL A 41 -4.35 -12.14 10.43
#